data_AF-A0A2D6JXA3-F1
#
_entry.id   AF-A0A2D6JXA3-F1
#
_cell.length_a   1.000
_cell.length_b   1.000
_cell.length_c   1.000
_cell.angle_alpha   90.00
_cell.angle_beta   90.00
_cell.angle_gamma   90.00
#
_symmetry.space_group_name_H-M   'P 1'
#
loop_
_entity.id
_entity.type
_entity.pdbx_description
1 polymer ?
#
loop_
_entity_poly.entity_id
_entity_poly.type
_entity_poly.pdbx_seq_one_letter_code
_entity_poly.pdbx_strand_id
1 'polypeptide(L)'
;MAAGKWLIVLGLLGMLAGVLAFDLVFPSLADWGIRSFPQSITAPLVLDISYGHLATAFGVLVLLMVAVADRLDPGKRLDPEPDQKEPLWRREWGFGLAGASAGLIILASSAQGQYFGLSGSYAALTAHIADWFGFSLESVPTLNETTAWRAASAAGLFPGAAASALMSKSFGNVPVTPLWAAAHPSGVKSRGPIVFVGGFMVLFGALIGGGCTTGAFMAAWPTLSVGSFAMGATFFGTGMATATLLYWGKWGLLSEVRSRGLSLATD
;
A
#
# COMPACT_ATOMS: atom_id res chain seq x y z
N MET A 1 -23.30 6.44 13.12
CA MET A 1 -23.32 6.94 11.72
C MET A 1 -22.08 7.75 11.28
N ALA A 2 -21.15 8.15 12.18
CA ALA A 2 -19.95 8.95 11.81
C ALA A 2 -18.59 8.32 12.15
N ALA A 3 -18.56 7.20 12.88
CA ALA A 3 -17.34 6.76 13.55
C ALA A 3 -16.24 6.22 12.63
N GLY A 4 -16.58 5.57 11.50
CA GLY A 4 -15.59 5.06 10.53
C GLY A 4 -14.84 6.16 9.77
N LYS A 5 -15.52 7.27 9.45
CA LYS A 5 -14.94 8.38 8.69
C LYS A 5 -13.87 9.14 9.49
N TRP A 6 -14.10 9.33 10.79
CA TRP A 6 -13.13 9.97 11.69
C TRP A 6 -11.85 9.13 11.88
N LEU A 7 -11.94 7.80 11.79
CA LEU A 7 -10.75 6.94 11.86
C LEU A 7 -9.84 7.14 10.63
N ILE A 8 -10.41 7.34 9.44
CA ILE A 8 -9.63 7.63 8.23
C ILE A 8 -8.87 8.94 8.40
N VAL A 9 -9.55 10.00 8.83
CA VAL A 9 -8.91 11.31 9.09
C VAL A 9 -7.80 11.17 10.12
N LEU A 10 -8.04 10.42 11.19
CA LEU A 10 -7.04 10.20 12.24
C LEU A 10 -5.84 9.39 11.74
N GLY A 11 -6.06 8.42 10.84
CA GLY A 11 -4.98 7.70 10.16
C GLY A 11 -4.15 8.63 9.27
N LEU A 12 -4.79 9.52 8.52
CA LEU A 12 -4.10 10.54 7.71
C LEU A 12 -3.30 11.52 8.57
N LEU A 13 -3.85 11.96 9.70
CA LEU A 13 -3.11 12.78 10.66
C LEU A 13 -1.90 12.02 11.24
N GLY A 14 -2.05 10.73 11.53
CA GLY A 14 -0.94 9.86 11.94
C GLY A 14 0.14 9.76 10.86
N MET A 15 -0.26 9.59 9.61
CA MET A 15 0.64 9.57 8.45
C MET A 15 1.40 10.90 8.29
N LEU A 16 0.73 12.05 8.44
CA LEU A 16 1.36 13.37 8.42
C LEU A 16 2.38 13.52 9.57
N ALA A 17 2.00 13.11 10.78
CA ALA A 17 2.92 13.10 11.91
C ALA A 17 4.14 12.20 11.67
N GLY A 18 3.97 11.09 10.94
CA GLY A 18 5.06 10.19 10.53
C GLY A 18 6.04 10.86 9.56
N VAL A 19 5.54 11.66 8.62
CA VAL A 19 6.40 12.46 7.71
C VAL A 19 7.21 13.49 8.50
N LEU A 20 6.56 14.25 9.39
CA LEU A 20 7.22 15.26 10.20
C LEU A 20 8.28 14.65 11.13
N ALA A 21 7.97 13.51 11.75
CA ALA A 21 8.94 12.79 12.57
C ALA A 21 10.11 12.24 11.75
N PHE A 22 9.86 11.81 10.51
CA PHE A 22 10.92 11.41 9.61
C PHE A 22 11.83 12.59 9.26
N ASP A 23 11.26 13.76 8.98
CA ASP A 23 12.01 14.98 8.69
C ASP A 23 12.95 15.38 9.83
N LEU A 24 12.49 15.27 11.09
CA LEU A 24 13.30 15.53 12.28
C LEU A 24 14.49 14.59 12.44
N VAL A 25 14.36 13.34 12.01
CA VAL A 25 15.40 12.32 12.13
C VAL A 25 16.28 12.26 10.89
N PHE A 26 15.79 12.82 9.77
CA PHE A 26 16.42 12.80 8.45
C PHE A 26 17.92 13.13 8.45
N PRO A 27 18.39 14.26 9.04
CA PRO A 27 19.81 14.59 9.04
C PRO A 27 20.66 13.54 9.78
N SER A 28 20.13 12.99 10.87
CA SER A 28 20.81 12.00 11.71
C SER A 28 20.87 10.60 11.08
N LEU A 29 20.04 10.30 10.07
CA LEU A 29 20.00 8.97 9.45
C LEU A 29 21.29 8.64 8.67
N ALA A 30 21.96 9.65 8.14
CA ALA A 30 23.24 9.49 7.46
C ALA A 30 24.35 9.12 8.47
N ASP A 31 24.37 9.79 9.63
CA ASP A 31 25.34 9.56 10.69
C ASP A 31 25.20 8.17 11.33
N TRP A 32 23.98 7.65 11.39
CA TRP A 32 23.71 6.30 11.90
C TRP A 32 24.03 5.19 10.91
N GLY A 33 24.48 5.52 9.69
CA GLY A 33 24.75 4.53 8.64
C GLY A 33 23.51 3.81 8.13
N ILE A 34 22.31 4.26 8.52
CA ILE A 34 21.03 3.69 8.08
C ILE A 34 20.77 4.05 6.62
N ARG A 35 21.25 5.23 6.17
CA ARG A 35 21.14 5.68 4.79
C ARG A 35 22.51 5.79 4.14
N SER A 36 22.66 5.10 3.02
CA SER A 36 23.81 5.23 2.11
C SER A 36 23.37 5.91 0.81
N PHE A 37 24.34 6.42 0.03
CA PHE A 37 24.06 6.94 -1.31
C PHE A 37 23.28 5.90 -2.14
N PRO A 38 22.32 6.32 -2.98
CA PRO A 38 21.49 5.38 -3.74
C PRO A 38 22.37 4.48 -4.61
N GLN A 39 22.52 3.23 -4.19
CA GLN A 39 23.21 2.17 -4.91
C GLN A 39 22.14 1.30 -5.57
N SER A 40 21.94 1.46 -6.88
CA SER A 40 20.97 0.67 -7.63
C SER A 40 21.55 -0.70 -7.98
N ILE A 41 21.60 -1.60 -7.01
CA ILE A 41 21.94 -3.00 -7.27
C ILE A 41 20.70 -3.70 -7.84
N THR A 42 20.78 -4.07 -9.10
CA THR A 42 19.73 -4.82 -9.79
C THR A 42 20.19 -6.27 -10.00
N ALA A 43 19.25 -7.22 -10.04
CA ALA A 43 19.58 -8.63 -10.24
C ALA A 43 20.40 -8.90 -11.53
N PRO A 44 20.16 -8.22 -12.67
CA PRO A 44 21.01 -8.33 -13.86
C PRO A 44 22.48 -7.95 -13.61
N LEU A 45 22.73 -6.94 -12.77
CA LEU A 45 24.10 -6.51 -12.42
C LEU A 45 24.82 -7.55 -11.56
N VAL A 46 24.08 -8.27 -10.71
CA VAL A 46 24.64 -9.31 -9.83
C VAL A 46 24.87 -10.62 -10.56
N LEU A 47 23.97 -10.98 -11.48
CA LEU A 47 24.00 -12.24 -12.22
C LEU A 47 24.80 -12.17 -13.53
N ASP A 48 25.24 -10.98 -13.95
CA ASP A 48 25.91 -10.71 -15.23
C ASP A 48 25.09 -11.21 -16.45
N ILE A 49 23.77 -11.03 -16.39
CA ILE A 49 22.83 -11.43 -17.44
C ILE A 49 22.21 -10.17 -18.05
N SER A 50 21.97 -10.19 -19.36
CA SER A 50 21.24 -9.14 -20.06
C SER A 50 19.86 -8.87 -19.41
N TYR A 51 19.59 -7.60 -19.11
CA TYR A 51 18.35 -7.15 -18.47
C TYR A 51 17.09 -7.67 -19.17
N GLY A 52 17.05 -7.64 -20.50
CA GLY A 52 15.87 -8.06 -21.28
C GLY A 52 15.52 -9.53 -21.09
N HIS A 53 16.54 -10.41 -21.03
CA HIS A 53 16.33 -11.84 -20.83
C HIS A 53 15.84 -12.13 -19.41
N LEU A 54 16.43 -11.48 -18.41
CA LEU A 54 16.02 -11.68 -17.02
C LEU A 54 14.61 -11.11 -16.76
N ALA A 55 14.30 -9.94 -17.32
CA ALA A 55 12.99 -9.31 -17.17
C ALA A 55 11.87 -10.12 -17.85
N THR A 56 12.12 -10.63 -19.05
CA THR A 56 11.16 -11.50 -19.76
C THR A 56 10.97 -12.83 -19.04
N ALA A 57 12.05 -13.49 -18.62
CA ALA A 57 11.97 -14.73 -17.84
C ALA A 57 11.22 -14.54 -16.52
N PHE A 58 11.52 -13.46 -15.79
CA PHE A 58 10.84 -13.13 -14.54
C PHE A 58 9.35 -12.80 -14.77
N GLY A 59 9.03 -12.02 -15.80
CA GLY A 59 7.65 -11.71 -16.17
C GLY A 59 6.85 -12.96 -16.53
N VAL A 60 7.42 -13.86 -17.34
CA VAL A 60 6.79 -15.16 -17.67
C VAL A 60 6.58 -16.00 -16.41
N LEU A 61 7.59 -16.07 -15.52
CA LEU A 61 7.48 -16.80 -14.26
C LEU A 61 6.36 -16.25 -13.37
N VAL A 62 6.25 -14.93 -13.23
CA VAL A 62 5.18 -14.30 -12.46
C VAL A 62 3.81 -14.59 -13.08
N LEU A 63 3.67 -14.49 -14.41
CA LEU A 63 2.42 -14.81 -15.10
C LEU A 63 2.02 -16.28 -14.93
N LEU A 64 2.99 -17.21 -15.01
CA LEU A 64 2.75 -18.63 -14.75
C LEU A 64 2.34 -18.86 -13.29
N MET A 65 3.03 -18.24 -12.34
CA MET A 65 2.69 -18.32 -10.92
C MET A 65 1.27 -17.81 -10.67
N VAL A 66 0.90 -16.68 -11.26
CA VAL A 66 -0.45 -16.11 -11.15
C VAL A 66 -1.49 -17.04 -11.78
N ALA A 67 -1.23 -17.61 -12.96
CA ALA A 67 -2.14 -18.56 -13.61
C ALA A 67 -2.33 -19.85 -12.79
N VAL A 68 -1.25 -20.33 -12.15
CA VAL A 68 -1.31 -21.49 -11.24
C VAL A 68 -2.07 -21.13 -9.97
N ALA A 69 -1.79 -19.98 -9.35
CA ALA A 69 -2.48 -19.51 -8.15
C ALA A 69 -3.98 -19.34 -8.40
N ASP A 70 -4.37 -18.71 -9.52
CA ASP A 70 -5.78 -18.54 -9.91
C ASP A 70 -6.47 -19.91 -10.15
N ARG A 71 -5.76 -20.89 -10.69
CA ARG A 71 -6.31 -22.24 -10.91
C ARG A 71 -6.44 -23.04 -9.62
N LEU A 72 -5.56 -22.82 -8.65
CA LEU A 72 -5.54 -23.51 -7.36
C LEU A 72 -6.33 -22.79 -6.28
N ASP A 73 -6.86 -21.60 -6.54
CA ASP A 73 -7.53 -20.77 -5.54
C ASP A 73 -8.78 -21.47 -4.97
N PRO A 74 -8.74 -21.88 -3.69
CA PRO A 74 -9.90 -22.47 -3.04
C PRO A 74 -10.99 -21.42 -2.74
N GLY A 75 -10.65 -20.13 -2.78
CA GLY A 75 -11.54 -18.99 -2.52
C GLY A 75 -12.64 -18.81 -3.56
N LYS A 76 -12.44 -19.28 -4.79
CA LYS A 76 -13.47 -19.29 -5.85
C LYS A 76 -14.75 -20.06 -5.48
N ARG A 77 -14.67 -20.94 -4.47
CA ARG A 77 -15.82 -21.69 -3.93
C ARG A 77 -16.61 -20.92 -2.86
N LEU A 78 -15.99 -19.89 -2.29
CA LEU A 78 -16.53 -19.07 -1.21
C LEU A 78 -17.12 -17.75 -1.72
N ASP A 79 -16.69 -17.30 -2.90
CA ASP A 79 -17.25 -16.10 -3.52
C ASP A 79 -18.70 -16.36 -3.97
N PRO A 80 -19.67 -15.54 -3.54
CA PRO A 80 -21.03 -15.64 -4.05
C PRO A 80 -21.04 -15.38 -5.55
N GLU A 81 -21.81 -16.18 -6.29
CA GLU A 81 -21.93 -16.04 -7.74
C GLU A 81 -22.35 -14.60 -8.07
N PRO A 82 -21.61 -13.87 -8.94
CA PRO A 82 -21.89 -12.46 -9.17
C PRO A 82 -23.33 -12.27 -9.65
N ASP A 83 -24.10 -11.40 -8.97
CA ASP A 83 -25.46 -11.07 -9.41
C ASP A 83 -25.41 -10.58 -10.85
N GLN A 84 -26.09 -11.30 -11.76
CA GLN A 84 -26.09 -11.02 -13.19
C GLN A 84 -26.62 -9.62 -13.54
N LYS A 85 -27.28 -8.96 -12.58
CA LYS A 85 -27.78 -7.59 -12.70
C LYS A 85 -26.72 -6.52 -12.42
N GLU A 86 -25.54 -6.86 -11.90
CA GLU A 86 -24.47 -5.89 -11.71
C GLU A 86 -23.85 -5.49 -13.07
N PRO A 87 -23.50 -4.20 -13.26
CA PRO A 87 -22.88 -3.76 -14.51
C PRO A 87 -21.55 -4.51 -14.76
N LEU A 88 -21.23 -4.78 -16.03
CA LEU A 88 -20.06 -5.56 -16.46
C LEU A 88 -18.74 -5.13 -15.79
N TRP A 89 -18.51 -3.84 -15.63
CA TRP A 89 -17.30 -3.34 -14.94
C TRP A 89 -17.23 -3.70 -13.45
N ARG A 90 -18.35 -4.01 -12.79
CA ARG A 90 -18.39 -4.43 -11.37
C ARG A 90 -18.24 -5.94 -11.24
N ARG A 91 -18.72 -6.66 -12.25
CA ARG A 91 -18.67 -8.11 -12.39
C ARG A 91 -17.31 -8.63 -12.86
N GLU A 92 -16.56 -7.83 -13.63
CA GLU A 92 -15.32 -8.26 -14.33
C GLU A 92 -14.03 -7.58 -13.87
N TRP A 93 -13.99 -6.88 -12.72
CA TRP A 93 -12.70 -6.49 -12.12
C TRP A 93 -12.00 -7.72 -11.52
N GLY A 94 -11.67 -8.69 -12.37
CA GLY A 94 -10.82 -9.82 -12.04
C GLY A 94 -9.37 -9.35 -11.82
N PHE A 95 -8.60 -10.18 -11.14
CA PHE A 95 -7.18 -9.92 -10.85
C PHE A 95 -6.38 -9.50 -12.10
N GLY A 96 -6.73 -10.06 -13.27
CA GLY A 96 -6.05 -9.78 -14.54
C GLY A 96 -6.25 -8.35 -15.02
N LEU A 97 -7.49 -7.88 -15.10
CA LEU A 97 -7.80 -6.51 -15.56
C LEU A 97 -7.32 -5.46 -14.55
N ALA A 98 -7.47 -5.72 -13.25
CA ALA A 98 -6.94 -4.86 -12.20
C ALA A 98 -5.41 -4.80 -12.22
N GLY A 99 -4.74 -5.94 -12.41
CA GLY A 99 -3.28 -6.03 -12.51
C GLY A 99 -2.74 -5.34 -13.76
N ALA A 100 -3.37 -5.57 -14.92
CA ALA A 100 -2.97 -4.95 -16.18
C ALA A 100 -3.15 -3.43 -16.16
N SER A 101 -4.28 -2.93 -15.64
CA SER A 101 -4.50 -1.48 -15.49
C SER A 101 -3.51 -0.84 -14.53
N ALA A 102 -3.24 -1.46 -13.38
CA ALA A 102 -2.20 -0.98 -12.44
C ALA A 102 -0.81 -0.96 -13.09
N GLY A 103 -0.45 -2.02 -13.83
CA GLY A 103 0.81 -2.08 -14.58
C GLY A 103 0.92 -1.00 -15.66
N LEU A 104 -0.15 -0.74 -16.40
CA LEU A 104 -0.20 0.33 -17.41
C LEU A 104 -0.04 1.72 -16.77
N ILE A 105 -0.65 1.97 -15.60
CA ILE A 105 -0.49 3.24 -14.87
C ILE A 105 0.96 3.42 -14.41
N ILE A 106 1.59 2.37 -13.88
CA ILE A 106 3.00 2.41 -13.47
C ILE A 106 3.90 2.64 -14.68
N LEU A 107 3.63 1.97 -15.81
CA LEU A 107 4.37 2.14 -17.05
C LEU A 107 4.22 3.57 -17.60
N ALA A 108 3.00 4.10 -17.64
CA ALA A 108 2.72 5.47 -18.09
C ALA A 108 3.37 6.52 -17.19
N SER A 109 3.40 6.30 -15.87
CA SER A 109 4.10 7.16 -14.92
C SER A 109 5.61 7.12 -15.15
N SER A 110 6.16 5.92 -15.33
CA SER A 110 7.59 5.70 -15.57
C SER A 110 8.04 6.29 -16.90
N ALA A 111 7.19 6.24 -17.93
CA ALA A 111 7.44 6.85 -19.23
C ALA A 111 7.56 8.39 -19.15
N GLN A 112 6.90 9.02 -18.17
CA GLN A 112 7.01 10.46 -17.90
C GLN A 112 8.23 10.79 -17.01
N GLY A 113 9.09 9.81 -16.72
CA GLY A 113 10.21 9.95 -15.78
C GLY A 113 9.79 10.06 -14.31
N GLN A 114 8.51 9.79 -14.02
CA GLN A 114 7.96 9.88 -12.67
C GLN A 114 7.89 8.50 -12.01
N TYR A 115 8.12 8.47 -10.71
CA TYR A 115 8.06 7.24 -9.93
C TYR A 115 6.79 7.21 -9.07
N PHE A 116 5.94 6.21 -9.27
CA PHE A 116 4.67 6.08 -8.57
C PHE A 116 4.87 5.44 -7.18
N GLY A 117 4.83 6.26 -6.13
CA GLY A 117 5.01 5.79 -4.75
C GLY A 117 4.28 6.67 -3.74
N LEU A 118 3.35 6.07 -2.99
CA LEU A 118 2.48 6.79 -2.06
C LEU A 118 3.24 7.50 -0.94
N SER A 119 4.27 6.88 -0.36
CA SER A 119 5.06 7.48 0.72
C SER A 119 5.80 8.75 0.27
N GLY A 120 6.43 8.72 -0.90
CA GLY A 120 7.10 9.88 -1.49
C GLY A 120 6.11 10.95 -1.96
N SER A 121 4.96 10.54 -2.52
CA SER A 121 3.85 11.44 -2.86
C SER A 121 3.26 12.14 -1.65
N TYR A 122 3.12 11.44 -0.52
CA TYR A 122 2.62 12.01 0.72
C TYR A 122 3.63 12.98 1.34
N ALA A 123 4.92 12.63 1.37
CA ALA A 123 5.98 13.54 1.82
C ALA A 123 6.06 14.81 0.95
N ALA A 124 5.96 14.66 -0.37
CA ALA A 124 5.88 15.79 -1.30
C ALA A 124 4.64 16.68 -1.02
N LEU A 125 3.47 16.07 -0.82
CA LEU A 125 2.26 16.79 -0.45
C LEU A 125 2.42 17.55 0.87
N THR A 126 3.03 16.92 1.88
CA THR A 126 3.33 17.57 3.16
C THR A 126 4.29 18.74 2.98
N ALA A 127 5.33 18.61 2.14
CA ALA A 127 6.25 19.71 1.86
C ALA A 127 5.56 20.90 1.19
N HIS A 128 4.68 20.66 0.21
CA HIS A 128 3.89 21.73 -0.41
C HIS A 128 2.89 22.39 0.55
N ILE A 129 2.29 21.62 1.46
CA ILE A 129 1.42 22.17 2.50
C ILE A 129 2.25 23.00 3.50
N ALA A 130 3.42 22.52 3.90
CA ALA A 130 4.31 23.19 4.86
C ALA A 130 4.86 24.51 4.31
N ASP A 131 5.16 24.57 3.01
CA ASP A 131 5.61 25.78 2.32
C ASP A 131 4.56 26.90 2.38
N TRP A 132 3.26 26.58 2.30
CA TRP A 132 2.19 27.57 2.51
C TRP A 132 2.21 28.19 3.92
N PHE A 133 2.81 27.52 4.90
CA PHE A 133 3.00 28.03 6.26
C PHE A 133 4.41 28.59 6.49
N GLY A 134 5.28 28.60 5.48
CA GLY A 134 6.66 29.10 5.57
C GLY A 134 7.67 28.10 6.17
N PHE A 135 7.31 26.82 6.28
CA PHE A 135 8.21 25.76 6.74
C PHE A 135 8.81 25.00 5.56
N SER A 136 10.11 24.74 5.58
CA SER A 136 10.79 23.87 4.61
C SER A 136 11.13 22.54 5.27
N LEU A 137 10.89 21.44 4.56
CA LEU A 137 11.25 20.09 4.99
C LEU A 137 12.62 19.73 4.41
N GLU A 138 13.57 19.36 5.26
CA GLU A 138 14.91 18.93 4.83
C GLU A 138 14.84 17.62 4.03
N SER A 139 13.85 16.78 4.32
CA SER A 139 13.57 15.54 3.59
C SER A 139 13.11 15.74 2.15
N VAL A 140 12.57 16.91 1.81
CA VAL A 140 12.16 17.32 0.45
C VAL A 140 12.63 18.75 0.19
N PRO A 141 13.94 18.94 -0.08
CA PRO A 141 14.54 20.28 -0.08
C PRO A 141 14.18 21.12 -1.32
N THR A 142 13.62 20.51 -2.37
CA THR A 142 13.26 21.21 -3.62
C THR A 142 11.83 20.92 -4.05
N LEU A 143 11.06 22.00 -4.24
CA LEU A 143 9.71 21.98 -4.78
C LEU A 143 9.77 22.12 -6.31
N ASN A 144 10.15 21.04 -6.98
CA ASN A 144 10.24 20.99 -8.44
C ASN A 144 8.94 20.41 -9.05
N GLU A 145 8.84 20.42 -10.39
CA GLU A 145 7.71 19.80 -11.12
C GLU A 145 7.49 18.32 -10.76
N THR A 146 8.57 17.58 -10.49
CA THR A 146 8.50 16.18 -10.02
C THR A 146 7.83 16.05 -8.65
N THR A 147 8.12 16.98 -7.73
CA THR A 147 7.56 17.01 -6.38
C THR A 147 6.09 17.41 -6.45
N ALA A 148 5.77 18.38 -7.31
CA ALA A 148 4.39 18.80 -7.59
C ALA A 148 3.57 17.66 -8.20
N TRP A 149 4.11 16.91 -9.15
CA TRP A 149 3.45 15.73 -9.75
C TRP A 149 3.18 14.64 -8.69
N ARG A 150 4.15 14.38 -7.82
CA ARG A 150 4.03 13.42 -6.72
C ARG A 150 2.97 13.87 -5.71
N ALA A 151 2.94 15.15 -5.36
CA ALA A 151 1.93 15.73 -4.47
C ALA A 151 0.53 15.69 -5.09
N ALA A 152 0.40 16.02 -6.38
CA ALA A 152 -0.85 15.92 -7.12
C ALA A 152 -1.38 14.48 -7.17
N SER A 153 -0.49 13.49 -7.31
CA SER A 153 -0.84 12.07 -7.25
C SER A 153 -1.40 11.66 -5.88
N ALA A 154 -0.79 12.13 -4.79
CA ALA A 154 -1.32 11.90 -3.43
C ALA A 154 -2.66 12.63 -3.21
N ALA A 155 -2.78 13.87 -3.68
CA ALA A 155 -4.00 14.66 -3.56
C ALA A 155 -5.15 14.06 -4.38
N GLY A 156 -4.87 13.49 -5.56
CA GLY A 156 -5.85 12.85 -6.43
C GLY A 156 -6.32 11.46 -5.99
N LEU A 157 -5.53 10.75 -5.17
CA LEU A 157 -5.86 9.40 -4.71
C LEU A 157 -7.17 9.34 -3.92
N PHE A 158 -7.34 10.22 -2.93
CA PHE A 158 -8.53 10.25 -2.07
C PHE A 158 -9.83 10.58 -2.83
N PRO A 159 -9.90 11.66 -3.65
CA PRO A 159 -11.08 11.93 -4.44
C PRO A 159 -11.30 10.87 -5.53
N GLY A 160 -10.24 10.32 -6.12
CA GLY A 160 -10.34 9.21 -7.07
C GLY A 160 -10.98 7.96 -6.44
N ALA A 161 -10.53 7.59 -5.23
CA ALA A 161 -11.13 6.50 -4.47
C ALA A 161 -12.59 6.80 -4.09
N ALA A 162 -12.89 8.04 -3.68
CA ALA A 162 -14.26 8.46 -3.37
C ALA A 162 -15.18 8.41 -4.59
N ALA A 163 -14.74 8.91 -5.74
CA ALA A 163 -15.48 8.86 -7.00
C ALA A 163 -15.74 7.41 -7.43
N SER A 164 -14.73 6.55 -7.35
CA SER A 164 -14.86 5.13 -7.64
C SER A 164 -15.89 4.45 -6.71
N ALA A 165 -15.84 4.73 -5.41
CA ALA A 165 -16.81 4.20 -4.43
C ALA A 165 -18.25 4.69 -4.67
N LEU A 166 -18.42 5.94 -5.10
CA LEU A 166 -19.73 6.51 -5.45
C LEU A 166 -20.28 5.89 -6.74
N MET A 167 -19.46 5.76 -7.78
CA MET A 167 -19.85 5.17 -9.07
C MET A 167 -20.18 3.67 -8.93
N SER A 168 -19.40 2.95 -8.12
CA SER A 168 -19.65 1.54 -7.83
C SER A 168 -20.75 1.32 -6.78
N LYS A 169 -21.36 2.38 -6.24
CA LYS A 169 -22.36 2.30 -5.15
C LYS A 169 -21.89 1.44 -3.96
N SER A 170 -20.58 1.30 -3.76
CA SER A 170 -19.97 0.53 -2.67
C SER A 170 -19.68 1.40 -1.45
N PHE A 171 -20.14 2.65 -1.45
CA PHE A 171 -19.93 3.61 -0.37
C PHE A 171 -20.70 3.19 0.91
N GLY A 172 -20.14 2.22 1.64
CA GLY A 172 -20.63 1.68 2.89
C GLY A 172 -19.82 2.21 4.07
N ASN A 173 -20.49 2.49 5.18
CA ASN A 173 -19.83 2.97 6.38
C ASN A 173 -19.64 1.76 7.32
N VAL A 174 -18.58 0.98 7.10
CA VAL A 174 -18.21 -0.17 7.94
C VAL A 174 -17.21 0.32 9.00
N PRO A 175 -17.64 0.56 10.26
CA PRO A 175 -16.76 1.15 11.27
C PRO A 175 -15.67 0.17 11.76
N VAL A 176 -15.93 -1.13 11.68
CA VAL A 176 -15.04 -2.21 12.16
C VAL A 176 -15.33 -3.44 11.30
N THR A 177 -14.29 -4.15 10.85
CA THR A 177 -14.47 -5.43 10.16
C THR A 177 -15.07 -6.46 11.13
N PRO A 178 -15.96 -7.35 10.68
CA PRO A 178 -16.56 -8.39 11.53
C PRO A 178 -15.50 -9.22 12.26
N LEU A 179 -14.38 -9.49 11.59
CA LEU A 179 -13.23 -10.20 12.15
C LEU A 179 -12.63 -9.48 13.36
N TRP A 180 -12.50 -8.15 13.28
CA TRP A 180 -12.02 -7.37 14.39
C TRP A 180 -13.06 -7.28 15.50
N ALA A 181 -14.34 -7.07 15.16
CA ALA A 181 -15.41 -7.02 16.16
C ALA A 181 -15.51 -8.32 16.97
N ALA A 182 -15.33 -9.47 16.31
CA ALA A 182 -15.32 -10.79 16.96
C ALA A 182 -14.08 -11.00 17.85
N ALA A 183 -12.89 -10.58 17.41
CA ALA A 183 -11.66 -10.78 18.17
C ALA A 183 -11.42 -9.73 19.27
N HIS A 184 -11.95 -8.51 19.09
CA HIS A 184 -11.71 -7.35 19.93
C HIS A 184 -13.04 -6.61 20.16
N PRO A 185 -13.79 -6.96 21.22
CA PRO A 185 -15.08 -6.33 21.54
C PRO A 185 -14.96 -4.87 22.03
N SER A 186 -13.80 -4.22 21.84
CA SER A 186 -13.58 -2.83 22.25
C SER A 186 -14.29 -1.86 21.29
N GLY A 187 -14.98 -0.86 21.85
CA GLY A 187 -15.75 0.12 21.06
C GLY A 187 -14.89 0.96 20.12
N VAL A 188 -15.50 1.52 19.07
CA VAL A 188 -14.83 2.28 17.98
C VAL A 188 -13.90 3.39 18.48
N LYS A 189 -14.22 4.02 19.62
CA LYS A 189 -13.41 5.08 20.24
C LYS A 189 -12.03 4.61 20.74
N SER A 190 -11.91 3.35 21.15
CA SER A 190 -10.63 2.76 21.59
C SER A 190 -9.63 2.55 20.45
N ARG A 191 -10.11 2.58 19.19
CA ARG A 191 -9.29 2.32 18.00
C ARG A 191 -8.59 3.56 17.47
N GLY A 192 -9.01 4.75 17.89
CA GLY A 192 -8.42 6.00 17.43
C GLY A 192 -6.89 6.03 17.59
N PRO A 193 -6.36 5.83 18.80
CA PRO A 193 -4.91 5.80 19.02
C PRO A 193 -4.19 4.74 18.20
N ILE A 194 -4.78 3.54 18.04
CA ILE A 194 -4.20 2.45 17.26
C ILE A 194 -4.11 2.83 15.77
N VAL A 195 -5.15 3.44 15.22
CA VAL A 195 -5.17 3.89 13.82
C VAL A 195 -4.19 5.05 13.59
N PHE A 196 -4.09 5.99 14.53
CA PHE A 196 -3.10 7.06 14.49
C PHE A 196 -1.68 6.52 14.50
N VAL A 197 -1.34 5.66 15.48
CA VAL A 197 -0.01 5.06 15.62
C VAL A 197 0.31 4.16 14.42
N GLY A 198 -0.68 3.42 13.91
CA GLY A 198 -0.53 2.63 12.69
C GLY A 198 -0.21 3.50 11.47
N GLY A 199 -0.94 4.59 11.26
CA GLY A 199 -0.67 5.56 10.19
C GLY A 199 0.72 6.18 10.31
N PHE A 200 1.11 6.57 11.53
CA PHE A 200 2.45 7.07 11.85
C PHE A 200 3.54 6.06 11.49
N MET A 201 3.45 4.82 12.00
CA MET A 201 4.47 3.79 11.78
C MET A 201 4.58 3.38 10.31
N VAL A 202 3.47 3.32 9.58
CA VAL A 202 3.47 2.95 8.16
C VAL A 202 4.23 3.99 7.33
N LEU A 203 4.00 5.28 7.54
CA LEU A 203 4.67 6.32 6.76
C LEU A 203 6.09 6.57 7.22
N PHE A 204 6.32 6.65 8.53
CA PHE A 204 7.65 6.78 9.11
C PHE A 204 8.55 5.61 8.67
N GLY A 205 8.07 4.37 8.80
CA GLY A 205 8.78 3.17 8.38
C GLY A 205 8.99 3.11 6.86
N ALA A 206 7.99 3.47 6.06
CA ALA A 206 8.13 3.53 4.60
C ALA A 206 9.16 4.57 4.14
N LEU A 207 9.29 5.69 4.84
CA LEU A 207 10.27 6.74 4.53
C LEU A 207 11.70 6.33 4.91
N ILE A 208 11.87 5.72 6.10
CA ILE A 208 13.15 5.14 6.53
C ILE A 208 13.59 4.03 5.57
N GLY A 209 12.67 3.12 5.23
CA GLY A 209 12.93 2.02 4.30
C GLY A 209 13.17 2.47 2.86
N GLY A 210 12.89 3.73 2.50
CA GLY A 210 13.05 4.24 1.14
C GLY A 210 11.90 3.92 0.19
N GLY A 211 10.78 3.36 0.69
CA GLY A 211 9.55 3.20 -0.07
C GLY A 211 8.43 2.46 0.67
N CYS A 212 7.22 2.56 0.12
CA CYS A 212 6.04 1.81 0.56
C CYS A 212 5.76 0.64 -0.39
N THR A 213 4.71 -0.15 -0.12
CA THR A 213 4.28 -1.26 -1.01
C THR A 213 4.05 -0.80 -2.46
N THR A 214 3.43 0.35 -2.69
CA THR A 214 3.20 0.83 -4.06
C THR A 214 4.51 1.19 -4.79
N GLY A 215 5.44 1.86 -4.11
CA GLY A 215 6.72 2.23 -4.71
C GLY A 215 7.71 1.05 -4.72
N ALA A 216 8.20 0.70 -3.53
CA ALA A 216 9.28 -0.27 -3.34
C ALA A 216 8.91 -1.69 -3.81
N PHE A 217 7.62 -2.05 -3.84
CA PHE A 217 7.17 -3.35 -4.32
C PHE A 217 6.55 -3.26 -5.73
N MET A 218 5.39 -2.60 -5.92
CA MET A 218 4.72 -2.64 -7.24
C MET A 218 5.52 -1.96 -8.36
N ALA A 219 6.09 -0.77 -8.10
CA ALA A 219 6.81 -0.03 -9.14
C ALA A 219 8.25 -0.50 -9.37
N ALA A 220 8.91 -1.09 -8.36
CA ALA A 220 10.33 -1.49 -8.43
C ALA A 220 10.59 -3.00 -8.57
N TRP A 221 9.57 -3.85 -8.48
CA TRP A 221 9.72 -5.26 -8.89
C TRP A 221 10.01 -5.43 -10.39
N PRO A 222 9.32 -4.69 -11.30
CA PRO A 222 9.63 -4.76 -12.73
C PRO A 222 11.05 -4.30 -13.09
N THR A 223 11.70 -3.50 -12.23
CA THR A 223 13.08 -3.03 -12.42
C THR A 223 14.13 -4.03 -11.92
N LEU A 224 13.70 -5.19 -11.39
CA LEU A 224 14.56 -6.26 -10.86
C LEU A 224 15.51 -5.77 -9.75
N SER A 225 15.08 -4.80 -8.95
CA SER A 225 15.86 -4.25 -7.83
C SER A 225 16.01 -5.28 -6.70
N VAL A 226 17.25 -5.56 -6.29
CA VAL A 226 17.52 -6.51 -5.18
C VAL A 226 16.96 -5.97 -3.86
N GLY A 227 17.10 -4.66 -3.63
CA GLY A 227 16.54 -4.00 -2.45
C GLY A 227 15.01 -4.10 -2.38
N SER A 228 14.33 -4.08 -3.54
CA SER A 228 12.87 -4.23 -3.63
C SER A 228 12.39 -5.64 -3.32
N PHE A 229 13.15 -6.67 -3.70
CA PHE A 229 12.87 -8.04 -3.28
C PHE A 229 13.04 -8.22 -1.77
N ALA A 230 14.12 -7.66 -1.21
CA ALA A 230 14.37 -7.70 0.23
C ALA A 230 13.29 -6.95 1.02
N MET A 231 12.91 -5.73 0.60
CA MET A 231 11.80 -4.98 1.20
C MET A 231 10.46 -5.70 1.06
N GLY A 232 10.18 -6.30 -0.09
CA GLY A 232 8.98 -7.10 -0.29
C GLY A 232 8.87 -8.21 0.77
N ALA A 233 9.95 -8.97 0.97
CA ALA A 233 10.00 -10.02 1.97
C ALA A 233 9.77 -9.49 3.39
N THR A 234 10.36 -8.36 3.77
CA THR A 234 10.16 -7.78 5.11
C THR A 234 8.76 -7.22 5.32
N PHE A 235 8.12 -6.64 4.28
CA PHE A 235 6.72 -6.20 4.37
C PHE A 235 5.77 -7.35 4.64
N PHE A 236 5.88 -8.44 3.88
CA PHE A 236 5.03 -9.62 4.10
C PHE A 236 5.37 -10.31 5.43
N GLY A 237 6.65 -10.48 5.75
CA GLY A 237 7.08 -11.10 7.00
C GLY A 237 6.59 -10.34 8.23
N THR A 238 6.78 -9.02 8.25
CA THR A 238 6.34 -8.16 9.37
C THR A 238 4.81 -8.06 9.42
N GLY A 239 4.14 -8.00 8.27
CA GLY A 239 2.68 -8.00 8.20
C GLY A 239 2.07 -9.28 8.77
N MET A 240 2.60 -10.45 8.38
CA MET A 240 2.19 -11.75 8.93
C MET A 240 2.50 -11.85 10.43
N ALA A 241 3.67 -11.40 10.87
CA ALA A 241 4.04 -11.39 12.29
C ALA A 241 3.10 -10.49 13.12
N THR A 242 2.80 -9.30 12.61
CA THR A 242 1.90 -8.34 13.27
C THR A 242 0.48 -8.90 13.35
N ALA A 243 -0.03 -9.50 12.27
CA ALA A 243 -1.33 -10.17 12.29
C ALA A 243 -1.35 -11.33 13.31
N THR A 244 -0.30 -12.14 13.33
CA THR A 244 -0.18 -13.27 14.27
C THR A 244 -0.16 -12.81 15.72
N LEU A 245 0.57 -11.72 16.02
CA LEU A 245 0.65 -11.13 17.35
C LEU A 245 -0.69 -10.51 17.78
N LEU A 246 -1.38 -9.82 16.86
CA LEU A 246 -2.65 -9.16 17.14
C LEU A 246 -3.79 -10.15 17.41
N TYR A 247 -3.76 -11.31 16.76
CA TYR A 247 -4.74 -12.39 16.96
C TYR A 247 -4.20 -13.53 17.84
N TRP A 248 -3.08 -13.32 18.52
CA TRP A 248 -2.45 -14.35 19.34
C TRP A 248 -3.40 -14.82 20.45
N GLY A 249 -3.56 -16.14 20.58
CA GLY A 249 -4.47 -16.76 21.55
C GLY A 249 -5.96 -16.66 21.21
N LYS A 250 -6.34 -16.05 20.08
CA LYS A 250 -7.74 -15.90 19.63
C LYS A 250 -8.06 -16.72 18.38
N TRP A 251 -7.19 -17.66 18.03
CA TRP A 251 -7.32 -18.51 16.84
C TRP A 251 -8.58 -19.40 16.86
N GLY A 252 -9.08 -19.78 18.04
CA GLY A 252 -10.34 -20.53 18.19
C GLY A 252 -11.58 -19.72 17.74
N LEU A 253 -11.58 -18.40 17.99
CA LEU A 253 -12.64 -17.49 17.50
C LEU A 253 -12.55 -17.32 15.98
N LEU A 254 -11.34 -17.26 15.42
CA LEU A 254 -11.14 -17.21 13.96
C LEU A 254 -11.67 -18.46 13.27
N SER A 255 -11.49 -19.66 13.84
CA SER A 255 -12.07 -20.89 13.28
C SER A 255 -13.60 -20.91 13.34
N GLU A 256 -14.20 -20.37 14.39
CA GLU A 256 -15.66 -20.29 14.50
C GLU A 256 -16.25 -19.29 13.50
N VAL A 257 -15.61 -18.12 13.33
CA VAL A 257 -15.96 -17.11 12.32
C VAL A 257 -15.78 -17.67 10.90
N ARG A 258 -14.70 -18.43 10.64
CA ARG A 258 -14.48 -19.12 9.36
C ARG A 258 -15.54 -20.18 9.06
N SER A 259 -16.03 -20.87 10.09
CA SER A 259 -17.09 -21.88 9.95
C SER A 259 -18.48 -21.28 9.65
N ARG A 260 -18.68 -19.99 9.96
CA ARG A 260 -19.92 -19.25 9.67
C ARG A 260 -20.01 -18.76 8.21
N GLY A 261 -19.07 -19.14 7.34
CA GLY A 261 -19.16 -18.83 5.90
C GLY A 261 -19.02 -17.34 5.59
N LEU A 262 -18.22 -16.61 6.36
CA LEU A 262 -17.98 -15.19 6.09
C LEU A 262 -17.17 -15.02 4.81
N SER A 263 -17.81 -14.39 3.83
CA SER A 263 -17.19 -13.88 2.61
C SER A 263 -16.32 -12.68 2.97
N LEU A 264 -14.99 -12.83 2.85
CA LEU A 264 -14.03 -11.74 3.07
C LEU A 264 -14.21 -10.57 2.08
N ALA A 265 -15.02 -10.75 1.04
CA ALA A 265 -15.29 -9.75 0.01
C ALA A 265 -16.49 -8.84 0.34
N THR A 266 -17.38 -9.23 1.26
CA THR A 266 -18.65 -8.53 1.49
C THR A 266 -18.93 -8.09 2.92
N ASP A 267 -18.13 -8.52 3.92
CA ASP A 267 -18.34 -8.17 5.34
C ASP A 267 -17.11 -7.50 6.02
#